data_AF-A0A2V1ACW4-F1
#
_entry.id   AF-A0A2V1ACW4-F1
#
_cell.length_a   1.000
_cell.length_b   1.000
_cell.length_c   1.000
_cell.angle_alpha   90.00
_cell.angle_beta   90.00
_cell.angle_gamma   90.00
#
_symmetry.space_group_name_H-M   'P 1'
#
loop_
_entity.id
_entity.type
_entity.pdbx_description
1 polymer ?
#
loop_
_entity_poly.entity_id
_entity_poly.type
_entity_poly.pdbx_seq_one_letter_code
_entity_poly.pdbx_strand_id
1 'polypeptide(L)'
;MSSESRPIRIEEFILALEDLTNENIESVLSQLRNSIGKLKETNAYLAEEIKADSDPDSRSLYEETIAENKQVMESQEARVAAIQKELQRRGAQREQQEDGIYL
;
A
#
# COMPACT_ATOMS: atom_id res chain seq x y z
N MET A 1 19.10 10.46 -17.70
CA MET A 1 18.71 11.41 -16.65
C MET A 1 17.88 10.66 -15.62
N SER A 2 18.53 9.83 -14.78
CA SER A 2 17.84 9.00 -13.78
C SER A 2 18.19 9.57 -12.41
N SER A 3 17.35 10.49 -11.93
CA SER A 3 17.40 10.86 -10.52
C SER A 3 16.84 9.66 -9.77
N GLU A 4 17.68 9.01 -8.97
CA GLU A 4 17.28 7.95 -8.04
C GLU A 4 16.14 8.47 -7.14
N SER A 5 14.89 8.23 -7.54
CA SER A 5 13.74 8.36 -6.65
C SER A 5 13.87 7.25 -5.62
N ARG A 6 14.61 7.51 -4.54
CA ARG A 6 14.67 6.58 -3.42
C ARG A 6 13.24 6.25 -3.00
N PRO A 7 12.89 4.96 -2.84
CA PRO A 7 11.58 4.60 -2.32
C PRO A 7 11.34 5.34 -0.99
N ILE A 8 10.22 6.05 -0.89
CA ILE A 8 9.85 6.75 0.35
C ILE A 8 9.80 5.73 1.48
N ARG A 9 10.56 5.99 2.54
CA ARG A 9 10.62 5.11 3.70
C ARG A 9 9.30 5.16 4.47
N ILE A 10 8.97 4.06 5.14
CA ILE A 10 7.69 3.98 5.86
C ILE A 10 7.60 5.01 7.00
N GLU A 11 8.73 5.36 7.62
CA GLU A 11 8.79 6.36 8.68
C GLU A 11 8.48 7.76 8.15
N GLU A 12 9.03 8.11 6.99
CA GLU A 12 8.77 9.40 6.31
C GLU A 12 7.29 9.49 5.90
N PHE A 13 6.73 8.38 5.43
CA PHE A 13 5.31 8.28 5.10
C PHE A 13 4.43 8.50 6.33
N ILE A 14 4.72 7.86 7.46
CA ILE A 14 3.97 8.01 8.71
C ILE A 14 3.98 9.46 9.19
N LEU A 15 5.15 10.12 9.19
CA LEU A 15 5.26 11.51 9.60
C LEU A 15 4.41 12.43 8.71
N ALA A 16 4.43 12.21 7.39
CA ALA A 16 3.64 13.00 6.46
C ALA A 16 2.11 12.84 6.65
N LEU A 17 1.64 11.74 7.26
CA LEU A 17 0.21 11.57 7.53
C LEU A 17 -0.32 12.59 8.53
N GLU A 18 0.49 13.08 9.46
CA GLU A 18 0.07 14.04 10.49
C GLU A 18 -0.41 15.36 9.87
N ASP A 19 0.19 15.77 8.75
CA ASP A 19 -0.10 17.03 8.06
C ASP A 19 -1.27 16.93 7.07
N LEU A 20 -1.77 15.72 6.78
CA LEU A 20 -2.85 15.51 5.81
C LEU A 20 -4.23 15.62 6.44
N THR A 21 -5.20 16.11 5.66
CA THR A 21 -6.62 16.04 6.04
C THR A 21 -7.15 14.61 5.92
N ASN A 22 -8.27 14.31 6.57
CA ASN A 22 -8.88 12.97 6.50
C ASN A 22 -9.24 12.59 5.06
N GLU A 23 -9.75 13.53 4.28
CA GLU A 23 -10.15 13.33 2.88
C GLU A 23 -8.94 12.93 2.02
N ASN A 24 -7.79 13.60 2.23
CA ASN A 24 -6.55 13.26 1.54
C ASN A 24 -6.04 11.87 1.94
N ILE A 25 -6.09 11.54 3.23
CA ILE A 25 -5.70 10.21 3.73
C ILE A 25 -6.58 9.10 3.14
N GLU A 26 -7.90 9.31 3.10
CA GLU A 26 -8.85 8.37 2.50
C GLU A 26 -8.64 8.20 0.99
N SER A 27 -8.31 9.29 0.29
CA SER A 27 -7.94 9.25 -1.13
C SER A 27 -6.69 8.40 -1.36
N VAL A 28 -5.61 8.62 -0.59
CA VAL A 28 -4.38 7.82 -0.67
C VAL A 28 -4.66 6.35 -0.33
N LEU A 29 -5.49 6.08 0.67
CA LEU A 29 -5.90 4.72 1.03
C LEU A 29 -6.61 4.01 -0.13
N SER A 30 -7.52 4.70 -0.82
CA SER A 30 -8.22 4.17 -1.99
C SER A 30 -7.23 3.86 -3.14
N GLN A 31 -6.28 4.76 -3.40
CA GLN A 31 -5.25 4.57 -4.42
C GLN A 31 -4.36 3.36 -4.13
N LEU A 32 -3.90 3.20 -2.88
CA LEU A 32 -3.10 2.06 -2.45
C LEU A 32 -3.87 0.74 -2.62
N ARG A 33 -5.14 0.70 -2.19
CA ARG A 33 -5.98 -0.50 -2.34
C ARG A 33 -6.18 -0.87 -3.81
N ASN A 34 -6.42 0.11 -4.67
CA ASN A 34 -6.55 -0.13 -6.11
C ASN A 34 -5.24 -0.67 -6.71
N SER A 35 -4.10 -0.07 -6.36
CA SER A 35 -2.79 -0.55 -6.82
C SER A 35 -2.50 -1.98 -6.36
N ILE A 36 -2.77 -2.32 -5.09
CA ILE A 36 -2.64 -3.69 -4.58
C ILE A 36 -3.57 -4.64 -5.34
N GLY A 37 -4.81 -4.22 -5.63
CA GLY A 37 -5.77 -5.00 -6.42
C GLY A 37 -5.21 -5.37 -7.81
N LYS A 38 -4.70 -4.38 -8.54
CA LYS A 38 -4.10 -4.59 -9.87
C LYS A 38 -2.87 -5.50 -9.83
N LEU A 39 -2.03 -5.39 -8.80
CA LEU A 39 -0.87 -6.27 -8.62
C LEU A 39 -1.32 -7.71 -8.35
N LYS A 40 -2.39 -7.91 -7.55
CA LYS A 40 -2.99 -9.23 -7.32
C LYS A 40 -3.56 -9.84 -8.60
N GLU A 41 -4.29 -9.05 -9.39
CA GLU A 41 -4.81 -9.48 -10.70
C GLU A 41 -3.68 -9.88 -11.66
N THR A 42 -2.63 -9.07 -11.73
CA THR A 42 -1.45 -9.34 -12.56
C THR A 42 -0.74 -10.62 -12.12
N ASN A 43 -0.52 -10.79 -10.82
CA ASN A 43 0.12 -11.99 -10.27
C ASN A 43 -0.73 -13.24 -10.51
N ALA A 44 -2.06 -13.15 -10.42
CA ALA A 44 -2.95 -14.26 -10.74
C ALA A 44 -2.85 -14.64 -12.22
N TYR A 45 -2.84 -13.66 -13.12
CA TYR A 45 -2.64 -13.89 -14.55
C TYR A 45 -1.30 -14.58 -14.83
N LEU A 46 -0.19 -14.04 -14.32
CA LEU A 46 1.15 -14.62 -14.51
C LEU A 46 1.26 -16.04 -13.94
N ALA A 47 0.59 -16.31 -12.81
CA ALA A 47 0.55 -17.66 -12.24
C ALA A 47 -0.18 -18.67 -13.12
N GLU A 48 -1.18 -18.26 -13.90
CA GLU A 48 -1.80 -19.13 -14.90
C GLU A 48 -0.91 -19.31 -16.13
N GLU A 49 -0.23 -18.26 -16.59
CA GLU A 49 0.73 -18.35 -17.70
C GLU A 49 1.88 -19.31 -17.38
N ILE A 50 2.41 -19.31 -16.16
CA ILE A 50 3.45 -20.27 -15.72
C ILE A 50 2.98 -21.73 -15.87
N LYS A 51 1.70 -22.01 -15.58
CA LYS A 51 1.13 -23.36 -15.70
C LYS A 51 0.92 -23.77 -17.15
N ALA A 52 0.58 -22.82 -18.01
CA ALA A 52 0.25 -23.06 -19.42
C ALA A 52 1.49 -23.12 -20.32
N ASP A 53 2.49 -22.29 -20.05
CA ASP A 53 3.72 -22.20 -20.84
C ASP A 53 4.61 -23.42 -20.58
N SER A 54 5.36 -23.87 -21.58
CA SER A 54 6.37 -24.95 -21.47
C SER A 54 7.81 -24.44 -21.55
N ASP A 55 7.99 -23.16 -21.92
CA ASP A 55 9.29 -22.51 -22.03
C ASP A 55 9.85 -22.15 -20.63
N PRO A 56 11.01 -22.69 -20.23
CA PRO A 56 11.61 -22.41 -18.93
C PRO A 56 12.02 -20.94 -18.73
N ASP A 57 12.46 -20.26 -19.79
CA ASP A 57 12.96 -18.88 -19.71
C ASP A 57 11.79 -17.91 -19.45
N SER A 58 10.68 -18.08 -20.18
CA SER A 58 9.45 -17.29 -19.97
C SER A 58 8.87 -17.50 -18.57
N ARG A 59 8.85 -18.76 -18.07
CA ARG A 59 8.43 -19.05 -16.69
C ARG A 59 9.30 -18.35 -15.65
N SER A 60 10.62 -18.38 -15.82
CA SER A 60 11.55 -17.71 -14.89
C SER A 60 11.28 -16.21 -14.81
N LEU A 61 11.00 -15.57 -15.96
CA LEU A 61 10.68 -14.15 -16.00
C LEU A 61 9.35 -13.83 -15.30
N TYR A 62 8.33 -14.68 -15.45
CA TYR A 62 7.05 -14.53 -14.76
C TYR A 62 7.19 -14.71 -13.25
N GLU A 63 7.99 -15.68 -12.80
CA GLU A 63 8.28 -15.89 -11.37
C GLU A 63 9.00 -14.70 -10.75
N GLU A 64 9.99 -14.15 -11.45
CA GLU A 64 10.70 -12.93 -11.04
C GLU A 64 9.74 -11.73 -10.93
N THR A 65 8.90 -11.53 -11.94
CA THR A 65 7.90 -10.45 -11.95
C THR A 65 6.91 -10.58 -10.77
N ILE A 66 6.45 -11.81 -10.48
CA ILE A 66 5.58 -12.07 -9.31
C ILE A 66 6.32 -11.74 -8.01
N ALA A 67 7.60 -12.09 -7.89
CA ALA A 67 8.41 -11.82 -6.70
C ALA A 67 8.58 -10.31 -6.48
N GLU A 68 8.88 -9.55 -7.52
CA GLU A 68 8.98 -8.08 -7.45
C GLU A 68 7.63 -7.44 -7.07
N ASN A 69 6.55 -7.87 -7.70
CA ASN A 69 5.20 -7.39 -7.39
C ASN A 69 4.84 -7.63 -5.92
N LYS A 70 5.24 -8.78 -5.34
CA LYS A 70 5.02 -9.08 -3.91
C LYS A 70 5.75 -8.08 -3.01
N GLN A 71 7.00 -7.72 -3.30
CA GLN A 71 7.74 -6.72 -2.53
C GLN A 71 7.05 -5.35 -2.57
N VAL A 72 6.54 -4.95 -3.74
CA VAL A 72 5.76 -3.72 -3.89
C VAL A 72 4.47 -3.79 -3.07
N MET A 73 3.75 -4.92 -3.13
CA MET A 73 2.53 -5.13 -2.35
C MET A 73 2.80 -5.04 -0.84
N GLU A 74 3.84 -5.68 -0.32
CA GLU A 74 4.22 -5.60 1.10
C GLU A 74 4.47 -4.16 1.54
N SER A 75 5.19 -3.38 0.73
CA SER A 75 5.41 -1.95 0.99
C SER A 75 4.11 -1.15 1.01
N GLN A 76 3.19 -1.42 0.09
CA GLN A 76 1.90 -0.74 0.04
C GLN A 76 0.96 -1.16 1.19
N GLU A 77 0.96 -2.44 1.57
CA GLU A 77 0.20 -2.95 2.70
C GLU A 77 0.68 -2.35 4.03
N ALA A 78 1.98 -2.15 4.21
CA ALA A 78 2.52 -1.41 5.35
C ALA A 78 2.01 0.04 5.41
N ARG A 79 1.93 0.72 4.25
CA ARG A 79 1.36 2.08 4.17
C ARG A 79 -0.13 2.11 4.46
N VAL A 80 -0.89 1.11 4.00
CA VAL A 80 -2.31 0.95 4.34
C VAL A 80 -2.49 0.80 5.85
N ALA A 81 -1.67 -0.04 6.50
CA ALA A 81 -1.72 -0.23 7.95
C ALA A 81 -1.40 1.07 8.72
N ALA A 82 -0.40 1.83 8.26
CA ALA A 82 -0.06 3.14 8.82
C ALA A 82 -1.23 4.13 8.73
N ILE A 83 -1.89 4.23 7.57
CA ILE A 83 -3.08 5.06 7.39
C ILE A 83 -4.21 4.63 8.34
N GLN A 84 -4.49 3.34 8.44
CA GLN A 84 -5.56 2.83 9.30
C GLN A 84 -5.30 3.19 10.77
N LYS A 85 -4.05 3.07 11.23
CA LYS A 85 -3.65 3.47 12.57
C LYS A 85 -3.85 4.98 12.81
N GLU A 86 -3.51 5.81 11.83
CA GLU A 86 -3.69 7.26 11.93
C GLU A 86 -5.19 7.65 11.99
N LEU A 87 -6.03 7.05 11.14
CA LEU A 87 -7.48 7.29 11.16
C LEU A 87 -8.10 6.86 12.49
N GLN A 88 -7.67 5.72 13.05
CA GLN A 88 -8.10 5.28 14.38
C GLN A 88 -7.67 6.27 15.48
N ARG A 89 -6.42 6.76 15.44
CA ARG A 89 -5.91 7.76 16.38
C ARG A 89 -6.77 9.04 16.34
N ARG A 90 -7.10 9.53 15.15
CA ARG A 90 -7.96 10.71 14.97
C ARG A 90 -9.39 10.48 15.45
N GLY A 91 -9.94 9.29 15.22
CA GLY A 91 -11.26 8.90 15.73
C GLY A 91 -11.32 8.94 17.26
N ALA A 92 -10.37 8.28 17.93
CA ALA A 92 -10.30 8.24 19.39
C ALA A 92 -10.10 9.63 20.02
N GLN A 93 -9.35 10.53 19.36
CA GLN A 93 -9.20 11.92 19.84
C GLN A 93 -10.51 12.72 19.80
N ARG A 94 -11.39 12.46 18.82
CA ARG A 94 -12.70 13.13 18.74
C ARG A 94 -13.61 12.68 19.88
N GLU A 95 -13.68 11.38 20.15
CA GLU A 95 -14.48 10.82 21.23
C GLU A 95 -14.07 11.38 22.61
N GLN A 96 -12.76 11.50 22.87
CA GLN A 96 -12.25 12.09 24.12
C GLN A 96 -12.56 13.58 24.29
N GLN A 97 -12.66 14.33 23.18
CA GLN A 97 -13.05 15.74 23.22
C GLN A 97 -14.54 15.90 23.52
N GLU A 98 -15.39 15.01 23.02
CA GLU A 98 -16.83 15.05 23.27
C GLU A 98 -17.18 14.69 24.73
N ASP A 99 -16.45 13.74 25.34
CA ASP A 99 -16.64 13.36 26.76
C ASP A 99 -16.14 14.42 27.75
N GLY A 100 -15.21 15.30 27.34
CA GLY A 100 -14.59 16.32 28.18
C GLY A 100 -15.35 17.65 28.31
N ILE A 101 -16.44 17.84 27.57
CA ILE A 101 -17.18 19.13 27.49
C ILE A 101 -18.30 19.25 28.56
N TYR A 102 -18.51 18.21 29.38
CA TYR A 102 -19.50 18.24 30.46
C TYR A 102 -18.88 18.53 31.83
N LEU A 103 -18.41 19.76 32.09
CA LEU A 103 -18.25 20.32 33.44
C LEU A 103 -18.46 21.84 33.46
#